data_AF-A0A968KC37-F1
#
_entry.id   AF-A0A968KC37-F1
#
_cell.length_a   1.000
_cell.length_b   1.000
_cell.length_c   1.000
_cell.angle_alpha   90.00
_cell.angle_beta   90.00
_cell.angle_gamma   90.00
#
_symmetry.space_group_name_H-M   'P 1'
#
loop_
_entity.id
_entity.type
_entity.pdbx_description
1 polymer ?
#
loop_
_entity_poly.entity_id
_entity_poly.type
_entity_poly.pdbx_seq_one_letter_code
_entity_poly.pdbx_strand_id
1 'polypeptide(L)'
;LDGDQIELSAEEIIVEVQPAADLAVATEKGITVAVDTVISKDLRLEGLAREFVRRVQDLRKQADFNISDRIEVYYLTSDVLEEAIQVHRDYIMNEVLAVLLEEGVPPEDAYS
;
A
#
# COMPACT_ATOMS: atom_id res chain seq x y z
N LEU A 1 -9.18 -47.16 -26.83
CA LEU A 1 -7.93 -46.49 -27.23
C LEU A 1 -6.96 -46.79 -26.13
N ASP A 2 -6.10 -47.75 -26.45
CA ASP A 2 -5.32 -48.57 -25.55
C ASP A 2 -4.19 -47.76 -24.89
N GLY A 3 -3.80 -48.19 -23.69
CA GLY A 3 -2.75 -47.57 -22.89
C GLY A 3 -1.35 -47.78 -23.47
N ASP A 4 -1.12 -47.31 -24.69
CA ASP A 4 0.18 -47.33 -25.35
C ASP A 4 1.19 -46.51 -24.54
N GLN A 5 2.32 -47.14 -24.19
CA GLN A 5 3.43 -46.47 -23.54
C GLN A 5 4.25 -45.72 -24.59
N ILE A 6 4.36 -44.41 -24.42
CA ILE A 6 5.17 -43.53 -25.27
C ILE A 6 6.48 -43.26 -24.51
N GLU A 7 7.62 -43.63 -25.11
CA GLU A 7 8.94 -43.19 -24.65
C GLU A 7 9.19 -41.76 -25.16
N LEU A 8 9.49 -40.84 -24.23
CA LEU A 8 9.93 -39.49 -24.53
C LEU A 8 11.44 -39.40 -24.31
N SER A 9 12.18 -38.95 -25.32
CA SER A 9 13.60 -38.63 -25.20
C SER A 9 13.80 -37.24 -24.62
N ALA A 10 14.97 -36.97 -24.03
CA ALA A 10 15.29 -35.65 -23.48
C ALA A 10 15.26 -34.52 -24.53
N GLU A 11 15.46 -34.86 -25.81
CA GLU A 11 15.46 -33.94 -26.95
C GLU A 11 14.04 -33.50 -27.34
N GLU A 12 13.01 -34.23 -26.88
CA GLU A 12 11.59 -33.95 -27.13
C GLU A 12 10.94 -33.16 -25.97
N ILE A 13 11.72 -32.80 -24.94
CA ILE A 13 11.24 -32.11 -23.73
C ILE A 13 11.81 -30.69 -23.68
N ILE A 14 10.91 -29.70 -23.60
CA ILE A 14 11.26 -28.31 -23.30
C ILE A 14 10.89 -28.04 -21.84
N VAL A 15 11.89 -27.67 -21.03
CA VAL A 15 11.67 -27.30 -19.62
C VAL A 15 11.69 -25.77 -19.52
N GLU A 16 10.53 -25.20 -19.22
CA GLU A 16 10.40 -23.76 -18.96
C GLU A 16 10.10 -23.54 -17.48
N VAL A 17 10.80 -22.58 -16.87
CA VAL A 17 10.49 -22.13 -15.52
C VAL A 17 9.33 -21.15 -15.61
N GLN A 18 8.15 -21.57 -15.18
CA GLN A 18 7.01 -20.67 -15.04
C GLN A 18 6.96 -20.09 -13.62
N PRO A 19 6.75 -18.77 -13.48
CA PRO A 19 6.48 -18.16 -12.18
C PRO A 19 5.28 -18.83 -11.51
N ALA A 20 5.33 -19.00 -10.18
CA ALA A 20 4.10 -19.30 -9.43
C ALA A 20 3.09 -18.16 -9.64
N ALA A 21 1.80 -18.47 -9.63
CA ALA A 21 0.74 -17.52 -10.02
C ALA A 21 0.79 -16.17 -9.29
N ASP A 22 1.30 -16.15 -8.05
CA ASP A 22 1.35 -14.97 -7.18
C ASP A 22 2.70 -14.24 -7.21
N LEU A 23 3.67 -14.71 -8.00
CA LEU A 23 5.01 -14.15 -8.08
C LEU A 23 5.27 -13.46 -9.42
N ALA A 24 5.65 -12.19 -9.36
CA ALA A 24 6.30 -11.52 -10.48
C ALA A 24 7.80 -11.86 -10.46
N VAL A 25 8.26 -12.62 -11.45
CA VAL A 25 9.66 -13.08 -11.54
C VAL A 25 10.38 -12.40 -12.69
N ALA A 26 11.56 -11.84 -12.42
CA ALA A 26 12.46 -11.29 -13.43
C ALA A 26 13.85 -11.89 -13.25
N THR A 27 14.52 -12.23 -14.35
CA THR A 27 15.90 -12.72 -14.36
C THR A 27 16.76 -11.85 -15.25
N GLU A 28 17.84 -11.30 -14.70
CA GLU A 28 18.85 -10.56 -15.45
C GLU A 28 20.25 -11.01 -15.03
N LYS A 29 21.12 -11.33 -16.00
CA LYS A 29 22.54 -11.70 -15.79
C LYS A 29 22.75 -12.80 -14.74
N GLY A 30 21.83 -13.76 -14.66
CA GLY A 30 21.89 -14.87 -13.71
C GLY A 30 21.38 -14.56 -12.30
N ILE A 31 20.82 -13.36 -12.08
CA ILE A 31 20.12 -13.00 -10.84
C ILE A 31 18.62 -13.10 -11.10
N THR A 32 17.92 -13.88 -10.28
CA THR A 32 16.46 -13.99 -10.31
C THR A 32 15.87 -13.27 -9.11
N VAL A 33 14.96 -12.34 -9.37
CA VAL A 33 14.16 -11.64 -8.36
C VAL A 33 12.72 -12.08 -8.50
N ALA A 34 12.10 -12.47 -7.39
CA ALA A 34 10.68 -12.77 -7.31
C ALA A 34 10.01 -11.81 -6.32
N VAL A 35 8.93 -11.17 -6.74
CA VAL A 35 8.13 -10.28 -5.90
C VAL A 35 6.76 -10.90 -5.71
N ASP A 36 6.34 -11.02 -4.44
CA ASP A 36 4.97 -11.38 -4.09
C ASP A 36 4.03 -10.24 -4.49
N THR A 37 3.07 -10.56 -5.34
CA THR A 37 2.09 -9.61 -5.87
C THR A 37 0.82 -9.54 -5.04
N VAL A 38 0.69 -10.40 -4.03
CA VAL A 38 -0.47 -10.42 -3.13
C VAL A 38 -0.34 -9.28 -2.13
N ILE A 39 -1.24 -8.30 -2.25
CA ILE A 39 -1.35 -7.22 -1.27
C ILE A 39 -2.04 -7.78 -0.02
N SER A 40 -1.26 -7.95 1.05
CA SER A 40 -1.79 -8.34 2.36
C SER A 40 -2.72 -7.26 2.92
N LYS A 41 -3.56 -7.64 3.90
CA LYS A 41 -4.41 -6.67 4.61
C LYS A 41 -3.58 -5.51 5.18
N ASP A 42 -2.45 -5.84 5.82
CA ASP A 42 -1.58 -4.85 6.45
C ASP A 42 -0.97 -3.89 5.42
N LEU A 43 -0.49 -4.40 4.28
CA LEU A 43 0.01 -3.56 3.18
C LEU A 43 -1.08 -2.63 2.62
N ARG A 44 -2.32 -3.12 2.56
CA ARG A 44 -3.46 -2.29 2.12
C ARG A 44 -3.74 -1.16 3.11
N LEU A 45 -3.75 -1.46 4.41
CA LEU A 45 -3.97 -0.45 5.46
C LEU A 45 -2.83 0.57 5.48
N GLU A 46 -1.58 0.14 5.33
CA GLU A 46 -0.43 1.03 5.24
C GLU A 46 -0.53 1.96 4.02
N GLY A 47 -0.90 1.42 2.86
CA GLY A 47 -1.11 2.22 1.65
C GLY A 47 -2.18 3.30 1.83
N LEU A 48 -3.28 2.97 2.51
CA LEU A 48 -4.34 3.92 2.83
C LEU A 48 -3.87 5.01 3.81
N ALA A 49 -3.09 4.63 4.83
CA ALA A 49 -2.50 5.60 5.76
C ALA A 49 -1.54 6.57 5.04
N ARG A 50 -0.71 6.08 4.11
CA ARG A 50 0.19 6.91 3.29
C ARG A 50 -0.59 7.89 2.39
N GLU A 51 -1.69 7.43 1.79
CA GLU A 51 -2.57 8.27 1.00
C GLU A 51 -3.28 9.34 1.85
N PHE A 52 -3.67 9.01 3.08
CA PHE A 52 -4.22 9.99 4.03
C PHE A 52 -3.20 11.08 4.37
N VAL A 53 -1.97 10.69 4.73
CA VAL A 53 -0.86 11.63 4.98
C VAL A 53 -0.66 12.55 3.79
N ARG A 54 -0.64 12.00 2.56
CA ARG A 54 -0.47 12.78 1.34
C ARG A 54 -1.56 13.86 1.20
N ARG A 55 -2.83 13.50 1.43
CA ARG A 55 -3.95 14.46 1.35
C ARG A 55 -3.85 15.57 2.38
N VAL A 56 -3.53 15.24 3.64
CA VAL A 56 -3.34 16.24 4.69
C VAL A 56 -2.17 17.18 4.34
N GLN A 57 -1.06 16.64 3.83
CA GLN A 57 0.08 17.45 3.42
C GLN A 57 -0.24 18.37 2.22
N ASP A 58 -1.07 17.90 1.28
CA ASP A 58 -1.53 18.72 0.17
C ASP A 58 -2.46 19.85 0.65
N LEU A 59 -3.33 19.59 1.65
CA LEU A 59 -4.15 20.62 2.28
C LEU A 59 -3.30 21.65 3.04
N ARG A 60 -2.27 21.22 3.78
CA ARG A 60 -1.33 22.13 4.47
C ARG A 60 -0.68 23.12 3.50
N LYS A 61 -0.27 22.65 2.32
CA LYS A 61 0.32 23.52 1.28
C LYS A 61 -0.70 24.50 0.72
N GLN A 62 -1.94 24.07 0.50
CA GLN A 62 -2.99 24.93 -0.03
C GLN A 62 -3.42 26.00 0.98
N ALA A 63 -3.41 25.66 2.27
CA ALA A 63 -3.64 26.58 3.38
C ALA A 63 -2.46 27.51 3.70
N ASP A 64 -1.36 27.42 2.94
CA ASP A 64 -0.11 28.18 3.13
C ASP A 64 0.52 27.99 4.53
N PHE A 65 0.40 26.79 5.11
CA PHE A 65 1.02 26.46 6.38
C PHE A 65 2.53 26.27 6.23
N ASN A 66 3.28 26.65 7.25
CA ASN A 66 4.70 26.35 7.30
C ASN A 66 4.92 24.85 7.54
N ILE A 67 6.05 24.35 7.07
CA ILE A 67 6.41 22.93 7.23
C ILE A 67 6.53 22.50 8.69
N SER A 68 6.82 23.44 9.61
CA SER A 68 6.98 23.19 11.04
C SER A 68 5.69 23.34 11.86
N ASP A 69 4.60 23.78 11.24
CA ASP A 69 3.37 24.09 11.98
C ASP A 69 2.73 22.82 12.53
N ARG A 70 2.29 22.87 13.78
CA ARG A 70 1.51 21.80 14.41
C ARG A 70 0.03 22.03 14.13
N ILE A 71 -0.69 20.96 13.80
CA ILE A 71 -2.08 21.05 13.34
C ILE A 71 -3.00 20.13 14.11
N GLU A 72 -4.29 20.45 14.08
CA GLU A 72 -5.37 19.56 14.47
C GLU A 72 -6.01 19.03 13.20
N VAL A 73 -6.21 17.71 13.12
CA VAL A 73 -6.79 17.06 11.94
C VAL A 73 -8.12 16.45 12.35
N TYR A 74 -9.18 16.94 11.72
CA TYR A 74 -10.51 16.35 11.79
C TYR A 74 -10.82 15.63 10.48
N TYR A 75 -11.46 14.47 10.56
CA TYR A 75 -11.79 13.71 9.36
C TYR A 75 -13.15 13.01 9.48
N LEU A 76 -13.71 12.68 8.33
CA LEU A 76 -14.84 11.76 8.18
C LEU A 76 -14.47 10.75 7.10
N THR A 77 -14.58 9.46 7.40
CA THR A 77 -14.11 8.41 6.49
C THR A 77 -15.03 7.19 6.48
N SER A 78 -14.72 6.23 5.61
CA SER A 78 -15.34 4.89 5.63
C SER A 78 -14.62 3.99 6.62
N ASP A 79 -15.28 2.95 7.13
CA ASP A 79 -14.73 1.99 8.12
C ASP A 79 -13.32 1.45 7.78
N VAL A 80 -13.04 1.18 6.50
CA VAL A 80 -11.73 0.64 6.06
C VAL A 80 -10.62 1.68 6.20
N LEU A 81 -10.92 2.95 5.94
CA LEU A 81 -9.95 4.03 6.10
C LEU A 81 -9.82 4.41 7.58
N GLU A 82 -10.89 4.33 8.35
CA GLU A 82 -10.85 4.48 9.81
C GLU A 82 -9.93 3.43 10.44
N GLU A 83 -10.06 2.15 10.06
CA GLU A 83 -9.15 1.10 10.50
C GLU A 83 -7.68 1.45 10.17
N ALA A 84 -7.41 1.90 8.94
CA ALA A 84 -6.07 2.29 8.52
C ALA A 84 -5.53 3.47 9.33
N ILE A 85 -6.36 4.48 9.61
CA ILE A 85 -5.99 5.64 10.42
C ILE A 85 -5.67 5.22 11.84
N GLN A 86 -6.48 4.36 12.46
CA GLN A 86 -6.25 3.91 13.82
C GLN A 86 -5.00 3.02 13.94
N VAL A 87 -4.82 2.07 13.03
CA VAL A 87 -3.64 1.17 13.02
C VAL A 87 -2.35 1.96 12.82
N HIS A 88 -2.37 3.01 12.00
CA HIS A 88 -1.18 3.82 11.69
C HIS A 88 -1.22 5.21 12.33
N ARG A 89 -1.98 5.39 13.41
CA ARG A 89 -2.23 6.69 14.05
C ARG A 89 -0.95 7.45 14.36
N ASP A 90 -0.02 6.80 15.05
CA ASP A 90 1.25 7.43 15.46
C ASP A 90 2.10 7.83 14.25
N TYR A 91 2.14 7.00 13.21
CA TYR A 91 2.83 7.33 11.97
C TYR A 91 2.21 8.56 11.31
N ILE A 92 0.88 8.59 11.15
CA ILE A 92 0.16 9.70 10.54
C ILE A 92 0.40 10.99 11.32
N MET A 93 0.22 10.95 12.65
CA MET A 93 0.39 12.13 13.50
C MET A 93 1.80 12.71 13.41
N ASN A 94 2.83 11.85 13.39
CA ASN A 94 4.21 12.28 13.23
C ASN A 94 4.50 12.87 11.85
N GLU A 95 4.05 12.22 10.78
CA GLU A 95 4.30 12.69 9.41
C GLU A 95 3.66 14.04 9.11
N VAL A 96 2.50 14.33 9.70
CA VAL A 96 1.77 15.59 9.45
C VAL A 96 1.88 16.61 10.58
N LEU A 97 2.74 16.35 11.58
CA LEU A 97 2.89 17.17 12.79
C LEU A 97 1.57 17.44 13.51
N ALA A 98 0.65 16.47 13.52
CA ALA A 98 -0.63 16.60 14.19
C ALA A 98 -0.46 16.52 15.72
N VAL A 99 -1.13 17.42 16.43
CA VAL A 99 -1.33 17.32 17.89
C VAL A 99 -2.67 16.68 18.24
N LEU A 100 -3.60 16.66 17.28
CA LEU A 100 -4.91 16.04 17.37
C LEU A 100 -5.25 15.34 16.05
N LEU A 101 -5.87 14.16 16.15
CA LEU A 101 -6.38 13.41 15.00
C LEU A 101 -7.70 12.76 15.41
N GLU A 102 -8.82 13.34 15.03
CA GLU A 102 -10.15 12.93 15.51
C GLU A 102 -11.16 12.81 14.38
N GLU A 103 -12.03 11.81 14.51
CA GLU A 103 -13.22 11.70 13.66
C GLU A 103 -14.26 12.72 14.12
N GLY A 104 -14.76 13.54 13.20
CA GLY A 104 -15.82 14.49 13.52
C GLY A 104 -15.83 15.75 12.66
N VAL A 105 -16.64 16.71 13.12
CA VAL A 105 -16.80 18.01 12.47
C VAL A 105 -15.74 18.97 13.03
N PRO A 106 -14.94 19.63 12.17
CA PRO A 106 -13.96 20.60 12.64
C PRO A 106 -14.60 21.90 13.16
N PRO A 107 -13.83 22.74 13.88
CA PRO A 107 -14.20 24.13 14.18
C PRO A 107 -14.53 24.94 12.91
N GLU A 108 -15.34 26.01 13.05
CA GLU A 108 -15.79 26.85 11.91
C GLU A 108 -14.66 27.54 11.15
N ASP A 109 -13.50 27.76 11.78
CA ASP A 109 -12.33 28.41 11.20
C ASP A 109 -11.32 27.41 10.59
N ALA A 110 -11.64 26.12 10.58
CA ALA A 110 -10.77 25.11 10.00
C ALA A 110 -10.72 25.20 8.47
N TYR A 111 -9.55 24.89 7.91
CA TYR A 111 -9.34 24.78 6.47
C TYR A 111 -9.81 23.41 5.95
N SER A 112 -10.55 23.37 4.84
CA SER A 112 -11.13 22.15 4.24
C SER A 112 -10.87 22.04 2.74
#